data_AF-A0A9E0UEX3-F1
#
_entry.id   AF-A0A9E0UEX3-F1
#
_cell.length_a   1.000
_cell.length_b   1.000
_cell.length_c   1.000
_cell.angle_alpha   90.00
_cell.angle_beta   90.00
_cell.angle_gamma   90.00
#
_symmetry.space_group_name_H-M   'P 1'
#
loop_
_entity.id
_entity.type
_entity.pdbx_description
1 polymer ?
#
loop_
_entity_poly.entity_id
_entity_poly.type
_entity_poly.pdbx_seq_one_letter_code
_entity_poly.pdbx_strand_id
1 'polypeptide(L)'
;MVVPTRYAPVSVQPRFLHKAVRTVAPTPDVTLPRLLLCALLMVAVNAFAAQWKPAGEPERQDINPDLSYAKRTAVRPSDGRQVSAHLAFFTSRAFRLEVVDLGAGPEPAYPTLADALRAAGCVAGVNGGFFHPDWRPSGLVIAAGRRINRLETAKLLSGLIYSDGRGIHLIRRARFQDHAGIGALLQSGPYLVEEGPPSSPRIGAGTGYWVPPRARSPLLSWRNASPRRVY
;
A
#
# COMPACT_ATOMS: atom_id res chain seq x y z
N MET A 1 -74.10 83.37 -37.89
CA MET A 1 -75.18 82.36 -37.94
C MET A 1 -74.55 81.01 -37.60
N VAL A 2 -75.02 80.37 -36.52
CA VAL A 2 -74.84 78.96 -36.06
C VAL A 2 -73.41 78.38 -35.86
N VAL A 3 -72.95 78.47 -34.60
CA VAL A 3 -72.60 77.42 -33.60
C VAL A 3 -72.17 75.98 -34.02
N PRO A 4 -71.29 75.32 -33.22
CA PRO A 4 -70.43 74.16 -33.55
C PRO A 4 -70.75 72.86 -32.76
N THR A 5 -69.98 71.77 -32.94
CA THR A 5 -69.65 70.70 -31.93
C THR A 5 -68.67 69.66 -32.53
N ARG A 6 -67.46 69.42 -31.96
CA ARG A 6 -67.01 68.42 -30.93
C ARG A 6 -67.15 66.92 -31.27
N TYR A 7 -66.05 66.16 -31.15
CA TYR A 7 -65.73 65.07 -30.15
C TYR A 7 -64.58 64.15 -30.69
N ALA A 8 -63.37 64.10 -30.09
CA ALA A 8 -62.79 63.14 -29.10
C ALA A 8 -62.39 61.74 -29.67
N PRO A 9 -61.53 60.86 -29.04
CA PRO A 9 -60.85 60.88 -27.72
C PRO A 9 -59.36 60.35 -27.62
N VAL A 10 -58.71 60.63 -26.46
CA VAL A 10 -57.72 59.90 -25.58
C VAL A 10 -56.55 59.04 -26.14
N SER A 11 -55.29 59.27 -25.66
CA SER A 11 -54.39 58.24 -25.04
C SER A 11 -53.02 58.80 -24.49
N VAL A 12 -52.79 58.52 -23.19
CA VAL A 12 -51.57 58.23 -22.37
C VAL A 12 -50.15 58.76 -22.72
N GLN A 13 -49.47 59.32 -21.70
CA GLN A 13 -48.05 59.78 -21.68
C GLN A 13 -47.06 58.79 -21.00
N PRO A 14 -45.73 58.90 -21.25
CA PRO A 14 -44.70 58.34 -20.37
C PRO A 14 -43.87 59.40 -19.61
N ARG A 15 -43.62 59.13 -18.31
CA ARG A 15 -42.65 59.83 -17.45
C ARG A 15 -41.29 59.11 -17.50
N PHE A 16 -40.18 59.84 -17.67
CA PHE A 16 -38.82 59.32 -17.45
C PHE A 16 -38.18 59.97 -16.21
N LEU A 17 -37.56 59.11 -15.39
CA LEU A 17 -36.98 59.38 -14.07
C LEU A 17 -35.45 59.53 -14.19
N HIS A 18 -34.88 60.61 -13.66
CA HIS A 18 -33.42 60.78 -13.54
C HIS A 18 -32.85 59.82 -12.47
N LYS A 19 -31.79 59.07 -12.78
CA LYS A 19 -31.05 58.23 -11.83
C LYS A 19 -29.58 58.67 -11.79
N ALA A 20 -29.12 59.10 -10.62
CA ALA A 20 -27.74 59.49 -10.34
C ALA A 20 -26.82 58.26 -10.32
N VAL A 21 -25.64 58.38 -10.94
CA VAL A 21 -24.58 57.35 -10.93
C VAL A 21 -23.68 57.58 -9.70
N ARG A 22 -23.61 56.60 -8.79
CA ARG A 22 -22.57 56.52 -7.75
C ARG A 22 -21.44 55.63 -8.25
N THR A 23 -20.22 56.16 -8.30
CA THR A 23 -18.99 55.41 -8.57
C THR A 23 -18.57 54.63 -7.32
N VAL A 24 -18.44 53.31 -7.42
CA VAL A 24 -17.91 52.45 -6.35
C VAL A 24 -16.41 52.23 -6.60
N ALA A 25 -15.56 52.49 -5.60
CA ALA A 25 -14.13 52.23 -5.68
C ALA A 25 -13.83 50.72 -5.65
N PRO A 26 -12.82 50.22 -6.39
CA PRO A 26 -12.49 48.79 -6.43
C PRO A 26 -11.86 48.32 -5.11
N THR A 27 -12.30 47.15 -4.64
CA THR A 27 -11.71 46.43 -3.49
C THR A 27 -10.31 45.92 -3.82
N PRO A 28 -9.35 45.97 -2.88
CA PRO A 28 -7.99 45.46 -3.09
C PRO A 28 -8.00 43.94 -3.28
N ASP A 29 -7.23 43.48 -4.27
CA ASP A 29 -7.16 42.09 -4.67
C ASP A 29 -6.33 41.26 -3.67
N VAL A 30 -7.01 40.38 -2.92
CA VAL A 30 -6.45 39.50 -1.89
C VAL A 30 -5.98 38.14 -2.45
N THR A 31 -6.02 37.93 -3.77
CA THR A 31 -5.63 36.64 -4.38
C THR A 31 -4.12 36.40 -4.38
N LEU A 32 -3.30 37.43 -4.64
CA LEU A 32 -1.84 37.32 -4.68
C LEU A 32 -1.20 36.82 -3.36
N PRO A 33 -1.52 37.38 -2.18
CA PRO A 33 -0.92 36.91 -0.92
C PRO A 33 -1.36 35.50 -0.53
N ARG A 34 -2.56 35.07 -0.96
CA ARG A 34 -3.06 33.70 -0.74
C ARG A 34 -2.32 32.67 -1.59
N LEU A 35 -2.02 33.01 -2.85
CA LEU A 35 -1.25 32.14 -3.74
C LEU A 35 0.20 31.97 -3.24
N LEU A 36 0.80 33.04 -2.72
CA LEU A 36 2.15 33.01 -2.14
C LEU A 36 2.23 32.13 -0.87
N LEU A 37 1.21 32.23 0.01
CA LEU A 37 1.11 31.40 1.22
C LEU A 37 0.93 29.92 0.89
N CYS A 38 0.08 29.59 -0.09
CA CYS A 38 -0.09 28.21 -0.57
C CYS A 38 1.21 27.64 -1.16
N ALA A 39 1.96 28.44 -1.92
CA ALA A 39 3.25 28.03 -2.48
C ALA A 39 4.29 27.75 -1.39
N LEU A 40 4.38 28.60 -0.36
CA LEU A 40 5.26 28.40 0.80
C LEU A 40 4.89 27.16 1.63
N LEU A 41 3.59 26.91 1.83
CA LEU A 41 3.10 25.68 2.48
C LEU A 41 3.46 24.42 1.67
N MET A 42 3.34 24.47 0.34
CA MET A 42 3.70 23.34 -0.54
C MET A 42 5.21 23.04 -0.56
N VAL A 43 6.07 24.06 -0.40
CA VAL A 43 7.52 23.86 -0.23
C VAL A 43 7.84 23.27 1.15
N ALA A 44 7.16 23.71 2.21
CA ALA A 44 7.35 23.19 3.56
C ALA A 44 6.95 21.71 3.70
N VAL A 45 5.88 21.27 3.04
CA VAL A 45 5.41 19.86 3.11
C VAL A 45 6.45 18.88 2.54
N ASN A 46 7.23 19.28 1.52
CA ASN A 46 8.32 18.45 0.98
C ASN A 46 9.57 18.44 1.89
N ALA A 47 9.81 19.51 2.65
CA ALA A 47 10.94 19.58 3.57
C ALA A 47 10.80 18.69 4.81
N PHE A 48 9.57 18.28 5.16
CA PHE A 48 9.29 17.40 6.31
C PHE A 48 9.12 15.91 5.96
N ALA A 49 9.26 15.52 4.69
CA ALA A 49 9.39 14.12 4.34
C ALA A 49 10.74 13.63 4.87
N ALA A 50 10.74 13.00 6.04
CA ALA A 50 11.95 12.56 6.70
C ALA A 50 12.70 11.54 5.81
N GLN A 51 13.72 12.04 5.12
CA GLN A 51 14.50 11.28 4.15
C GLN A 51 15.45 10.35 4.89
N TRP A 52 15.09 9.08 4.97
CA TRP A 52 16.00 8.03 5.42
C TRP A 52 17.15 7.87 4.42
N LYS A 53 18.39 7.88 4.93
CA LYS A 53 19.60 7.69 4.11
C LYS A 53 20.26 6.36 4.45
N PRO A 54 20.75 5.59 3.47
CA PRO A 54 21.57 4.41 3.75
C PRO A 54 22.76 4.77 4.65
N ALA A 55 23.09 3.89 5.57
CA ALA A 55 24.18 4.08 6.52
C ALA A 55 25.13 2.88 6.48
N GLY A 56 26.43 3.19 6.38
CA GLY A 56 27.50 2.20 6.34
C GLY A 56 27.53 1.39 5.04
N GLU A 57 28.47 0.45 5.00
CA GLU A 57 28.53 -0.52 3.92
C GLU A 57 27.49 -1.62 4.10
N PRO A 58 26.96 -2.14 2.98
CA PRO A 58 26.06 -3.27 2.99
C PRO A 58 26.72 -4.54 3.55
N GLU A 59 26.27 -5.03 4.72
CA GLU A 59 26.60 -6.38 5.18
C GLU A 59 25.86 -7.37 4.26
N ARG A 60 26.61 -8.08 3.42
CA ARG A 60 26.07 -9.05 2.45
C ARG A 60 26.82 -10.36 2.57
N GLN A 61 26.06 -11.45 2.54
CA GLN A 61 26.57 -12.82 2.53
C GLN A 61 25.91 -13.58 1.39
N ASP A 62 26.70 -14.02 0.43
CA ASP A 62 26.22 -14.94 -0.61
C ASP A 62 26.28 -16.37 -0.05
N ILE A 63 25.13 -17.02 0.09
CA ILE A 63 25.01 -18.35 0.71
C ILE A 63 25.23 -19.43 -0.35
N ASN A 64 24.64 -19.24 -1.52
CA ASN A 64 24.87 -20.02 -2.74
C ASN A 64 24.50 -19.16 -3.97
N PRO A 65 24.70 -19.64 -5.22
CA PRO A 65 24.43 -18.85 -6.43
C PRO A 65 22.99 -18.34 -6.57
N ASP A 66 22.04 -19.00 -5.93
CA ASP A 66 20.61 -18.67 -6.01
C ASP A 66 20.05 -18.07 -4.71
N LEU A 67 20.86 -17.88 -3.66
CA LEU A 67 20.44 -17.36 -2.35
C LEU A 67 21.51 -16.46 -1.72
N SER A 68 21.13 -15.24 -1.34
CA SER A 68 21.97 -14.35 -0.55
C SER A 68 21.19 -13.64 0.55
N TYR A 69 21.91 -13.28 1.61
CA TYR A 69 21.43 -12.53 2.74
C TYR A 69 22.07 -11.13 2.74
N ALA A 70 21.32 -10.12 3.16
CA ALA A 70 21.88 -8.81 3.41
C ALA A 70 21.21 -8.09 4.58
N LYS A 71 21.99 -7.31 5.32
CA LYS A 71 21.50 -6.34 6.30
C LYS A 71 21.69 -4.92 5.74
N ARG A 72 20.66 -4.09 5.86
CA ARG A 72 20.71 -2.68 5.43
C ARG A 72 20.27 -1.78 6.55
N THR A 73 21.11 -0.82 6.90
CA THR A 73 20.77 0.20 7.90
C THR A 73 20.46 1.51 7.19
N ALA A 74 19.40 2.17 7.62
CA ALA A 74 19.09 3.54 7.22
C ALA A 74 19.04 4.42 8.46
N VAL A 75 19.56 5.64 8.33
CA VAL A 75 19.57 6.68 9.36
C VAL A 75 18.67 7.82 8.92
N ARG A 76 17.89 8.36 9.85
CA ARG A 76 17.12 9.58 9.64
C ARG A 76 17.98 10.78 10.08
N PRO A 77 18.38 11.67 9.16
CA PRO A 77 19.30 12.76 9.51
C PRO A 77 18.76 13.74 10.55
N SER A 78 17.43 13.88 10.65
CA SER A 78 16.79 14.86 11.55
C SER A 78 16.96 14.53 13.03
N ASP A 79 17.06 13.25 13.40
CA ASP A 79 17.09 12.80 14.80
C ASP A 79 18.10 11.66 15.07
N GLY A 80 18.87 11.25 14.04
CA GLY A 80 19.86 10.17 14.15
C GLY A 80 19.25 8.78 14.35
N ARG A 81 17.92 8.62 14.32
CA ARG A 81 17.28 7.30 14.48
C ARG A 81 17.72 6.37 13.37
N GLN A 82 17.87 5.09 13.71
CA GLN A 82 18.29 4.05 12.78
C GLN A 82 17.21 2.97 12.63
N VAL A 83 17.10 2.42 11.43
CA VAL A 83 16.31 1.23 11.13
C VAL A 83 17.20 0.26 10.37
N SER A 84 17.21 -1.01 10.81
CA SER A 84 17.87 -2.11 10.11
C SER A 84 16.84 -3.03 9.46
N ALA A 85 17.04 -3.35 8.18
CA ALA A 85 16.28 -4.35 7.45
C ALA A 85 17.13 -5.59 7.18
N HIS A 86 16.54 -6.77 7.41
CA HIS A 86 17.12 -8.07 7.06
C HIS A 86 16.47 -8.54 5.76
N LEU A 87 17.27 -8.86 4.76
CA LEU A 87 16.84 -9.15 3.40
C LEU A 87 17.35 -10.53 2.99
N ALA A 88 16.46 -11.34 2.41
CA ALA A 88 16.81 -12.57 1.72
C ALA A 88 16.50 -12.38 0.23
N PHE A 89 17.50 -12.63 -0.61
CA PHE A 89 17.38 -12.59 -2.06
C PHE A 89 17.49 -14.01 -2.59
N PHE A 90 16.55 -14.41 -3.44
CA PHE A 90 16.53 -15.75 -4.00
C PHE A 90 16.07 -15.72 -5.46
N THR A 91 16.50 -16.71 -6.24
CA THR A 91 15.98 -16.89 -7.60
C THR A 91 14.70 -17.72 -7.56
N SER A 92 13.64 -17.23 -8.21
CA SER A 92 12.32 -17.89 -8.21
C SER A 92 12.30 -19.26 -8.89
N ARG A 93 13.35 -19.62 -9.64
CA ARG A 93 13.53 -20.95 -10.25
C ARG A 93 14.04 -22.00 -9.26
N ALA A 94 14.84 -21.58 -8.27
CA ALA A 94 15.46 -22.46 -7.29
C ALA A 94 14.67 -22.54 -5.99
N PHE A 95 13.80 -21.56 -5.73
CA PHE A 95 13.01 -21.45 -4.51
C PHE A 95 11.54 -21.26 -4.81
N ARG A 96 10.70 -21.84 -3.96
CA ARG A 96 9.24 -21.64 -4.00
C ARG A 96 8.75 -21.00 -2.71
N LEU A 97 7.61 -20.33 -2.81
CA LEU A 97 6.88 -19.82 -1.66
C LEU A 97 6.20 -20.98 -0.93
N GLU A 98 6.30 -20.95 0.39
CA GLU A 98 5.56 -21.83 1.30
C GLU A 98 4.87 -20.97 2.36
N VAL A 99 3.59 -21.26 2.60
CA VAL A 99 2.86 -20.74 3.74
C VAL A 99 2.76 -21.87 4.76
N VAL A 100 3.43 -21.71 5.89
CA VAL A 100 3.42 -22.72 6.96
C VAL A 100 2.26 -22.40 7.90
N ASP A 101 1.25 -23.27 7.90
CA ASP A 101 0.16 -23.23 8.88
C ASP A 101 0.61 -23.89 10.18
N LEU A 102 0.65 -23.11 11.27
CA LEU A 102 1.04 -23.57 12.60
C LEU A 102 -0.14 -24.19 13.38
N GLY A 103 -1.33 -24.20 12.79
CA GLY A 103 -2.56 -24.65 13.43
C GLY A 103 -3.16 -23.62 14.40
N ALA A 104 -4.42 -23.84 14.77
CA ALA A 104 -5.20 -22.97 15.66
C ALA A 104 -5.35 -23.53 17.09
N GLY A 105 -4.51 -24.50 17.47
CA GLY A 105 -4.57 -25.17 18.77
C GLY A 105 -4.24 -24.23 19.96
N PRO A 106 -4.68 -24.59 21.18
CA PRO A 106 -4.43 -23.79 22.38
C PRO A 106 -2.95 -23.74 22.79
N GLU A 107 -2.13 -24.68 22.30
CA GLU A 107 -0.68 -24.73 22.51
C GLU A 107 0.08 -24.51 21.20
N PRO A 108 1.22 -23.79 21.22
CA PRO A 108 2.01 -23.61 20.02
C PRO A 108 2.71 -24.93 19.65
N ALA A 109 2.58 -25.38 18.40
CA ALA A 109 3.23 -26.60 17.92
C ALA A 109 4.77 -26.51 17.91
N TYR A 110 5.31 -25.28 17.92
CA TYR A 110 6.75 -25.02 17.92
C TYR A 110 7.09 -23.91 18.93
N PRO A 111 8.24 -24.01 19.63
CA PRO A 111 8.64 -23.03 20.62
C PRO A 111 9.06 -21.70 19.99
N THR A 112 9.60 -21.72 18.77
CA THR A 112 9.97 -20.51 18.04
C THR A 112 9.56 -20.56 16.57
N LEU A 113 9.47 -19.37 15.97
CA LEU A 113 9.34 -19.17 14.53
C LEU A 113 10.43 -19.92 13.76
N ALA A 114 11.67 -19.79 14.20
CA ALA A 114 12.80 -20.42 13.53
C ALA A 114 12.68 -21.95 13.52
N ASP A 115 12.18 -22.55 14.59
CA ASP A 115 12.01 -24.00 14.69
C ASP A 115 10.89 -24.49 13.76
N ALA A 116 9.77 -23.76 13.69
CA ALA A 116 8.71 -24.07 12.74
C ALA A 116 9.21 -24.02 11.28
N LEU A 117 9.99 -22.99 10.92
CA LEU A 117 10.55 -22.83 9.58
C LEU A 117 11.58 -23.93 9.25
N ARG A 118 12.45 -24.29 10.20
CA ARG A 118 13.43 -25.36 10.03
C ARG A 118 12.77 -26.72 9.89
N ALA A 119 11.77 -27.02 10.73
CA ALA A 119 10.97 -28.25 10.62
C ALA A 119 10.25 -28.32 9.27
N ALA A 120 9.76 -27.16 8.80
CA ALA A 120 9.22 -26.99 7.46
C ALA A 120 10.29 -26.84 6.38
N GLY A 121 11.56 -27.19 6.61
CA GLY A 121 12.63 -27.24 5.62
C GLY A 121 12.89 -25.92 4.87
N CYS A 122 12.47 -24.79 5.43
CA CYS A 122 12.60 -23.49 4.81
C CYS A 122 14.00 -22.91 5.05
N VAL A 123 14.54 -22.25 4.03
CA VAL A 123 15.87 -21.61 4.09
C VAL A 123 15.80 -20.18 4.61
N ALA A 124 14.62 -19.56 4.51
CA ALA A 124 14.31 -18.23 5.01
C ALA A 124 12.80 -18.12 5.27
N GLY A 125 12.42 -17.24 6.19
CA GLY A 125 11.01 -16.95 6.42
C GLY A 125 10.79 -15.85 7.45
N VAL A 126 9.57 -15.32 7.44
CA VAL A 126 9.10 -14.22 8.28
C VAL A 126 7.68 -14.50 8.75
N ASN A 127 7.20 -13.72 9.72
CA ASN A 127 5.78 -13.67 10.02
C ASN A 127 5.01 -13.21 8.77
N GLY A 128 3.89 -13.86 8.47
CA GLY A 128 3.12 -13.58 7.26
C GLY A 128 2.02 -12.53 7.42
N GLY A 129 0.85 -12.99 7.87
CA GLY A 129 -0.40 -12.21 7.83
C GLY A 129 -0.79 -11.58 9.16
N PHE A 130 -1.95 -10.91 9.17
CA PHE A 130 -2.60 -10.47 10.40
C PHE A 130 -3.57 -11.54 10.92
N PHE A 131 -3.83 -11.52 12.23
CA PHE A 131 -4.76 -12.42 12.89
C PHE A 131 -5.75 -11.64 13.74
N HIS A 132 -6.94 -12.20 13.82
CA HIS A 132 -7.91 -11.84 14.84
C HIS A 132 -7.46 -12.39 16.21
N PRO A 133 -7.98 -11.85 17.33
CA PRO A 133 -7.69 -12.37 18.67
C PRO A 133 -8.04 -13.86 18.87
N ASP A 134 -8.94 -14.39 18.05
CA ASP A 134 -9.32 -15.81 18.00
C ASP A 134 -8.40 -16.66 17.11
N TRP A 135 -7.26 -16.10 16.68
CA TRP A 135 -6.22 -16.74 15.86
C TRP A 135 -6.62 -17.05 14.43
N ARG A 136 -7.79 -16.62 13.98
CA ARG A 136 -8.18 -16.75 12.57
C ARG A 136 -7.39 -15.76 11.72
N PRO A 137 -6.90 -16.15 10.54
CA PRO A 137 -6.27 -15.20 9.62
C PRO A 137 -7.23 -14.08 9.23
N SER A 138 -6.73 -12.85 9.11
CA SER A 138 -7.56 -11.71 8.71
C SER A 138 -7.82 -11.62 7.20
N GLY A 139 -7.12 -12.40 6.37
CA GLY A 139 -7.31 -12.44 4.92
C GLY A 139 -7.19 -13.86 4.35
N LEU A 140 -7.25 -14.00 3.02
CA LEU A 140 -7.10 -15.29 2.33
C LEU A 140 -5.74 -15.91 2.67
N VAL A 141 -5.78 -17.16 3.09
CA VAL A 141 -4.61 -17.99 3.31
C VAL A 141 -4.83 -19.33 2.62
N ILE A 142 -3.85 -19.76 1.83
CA ILE A 142 -3.75 -21.10 1.27
C ILE A 142 -2.40 -21.68 1.68
N ALA A 143 -2.40 -22.85 2.30
CA ALA A 143 -1.20 -23.58 2.72
C ALA A 143 -1.28 -25.02 2.22
N ALA A 144 -0.24 -25.50 1.53
CA ALA A 144 -0.23 -26.81 0.90
C ALA A 144 -1.49 -27.09 0.04
N GLY A 145 -1.95 -26.08 -0.70
CA GLY A 145 -3.17 -26.14 -1.53
C GLY A 145 -4.49 -26.11 -0.75
N ARG A 146 -4.46 -26.19 0.58
CA ARG A 146 -5.66 -26.10 1.42
C ARG A 146 -6.00 -24.64 1.70
N ARG A 147 -7.20 -24.23 1.33
CA ARG A 147 -7.76 -22.91 1.69
C ARG A 147 -8.12 -22.90 3.17
N ILE A 148 -7.50 -21.99 3.92
CA ILE A 148 -7.67 -21.84 5.38
C ILE A 148 -8.68 -20.72 5.69
N ASN A 149 -8.67 -19.64 4.91
CA ASN A 149 -9.59 -18.53 5.08
C ASN A 149 -10.04 -17.96 3.72
N ARG A 150 -11.03 -17.07 3.70
CA ARG A 150 -11.57 -16.45 2.47
C ARG A 150 -10.85 -15.15 2.12
N LEU A 151 -11.01 -14.70 0.87
CA LEU A 151 -10.57 -13.38 0.42
C LEU A 151 -11.35 -12.28 1.13
N GLU A 152 -10.63 -11.35 1.73
CA GLU A 152 -11.23 -10.23 2.48
C GLU A 152 -11.02 -8.91 1.75
N THR A 153 -11.91 -7.93 1.96
CA THR A 153 -11.92 -6.67 1.20
C THR A 153 -11.51 -5.45 2.03
N ALA A 154 -11.19 -5.66 3.31
CA ALA A 154 -10.73 -4.60 4.22
C ALA A 154 -9.58 -3.79 3.60
N LYS A 155 -9.62 -2.46 3.76
CA LYS A 155 -8.70 -1.52 3.08
C LYS A 155 -7.22 -1.86 3.29
N LEU A 156 -6.85 -2.36 4.47
CA LEU A 156 -5.47 -2.74 4.80
C LEU A 156 -4.98 -3.94 3.99
N LEU A 157 -5.87 -4.88 3.66
CA LEU A 157 -5.56 -6.15 2.98
C LEU A 157 -5.52 -5.99 1.46
N SER A 158 -4.66 -5.08 1.01
CA SER A 158 -4.61 -4.58 -0.36
C SER A 158 -3.74 -5.39 -1.31
N GLY A 159 -2.99 -6.38 -0.82
CA GLY A 159 -2.04 -7.17 -1.58
C GLY A 159 -2.13 -8.68 -1.32
N LEU A 160 -1.64 -9.46 -2.27
CA LEU A 160 -1.45 -10.90 -2.13
C LEU A 160 -0.08 -11.27 -2.65
N ILE A 161 0.57 -12.21 -1.95
CA ILE A 161 1.68 -12.99 -2.49
C ILE A 161 1.22 -14.44 -2.60
N TYR A 162 1.48 -15.09 -3.73
CA TYR A 162 1.12 -16.48 -3.93
C TYR A 162 2.09 -17.21 -4.84
N SER A 163 2.02 -18.54 -4.84
CA SER A 163 2.71 -19.38 -5.80
C SER A 163 1.81 -20.44 -6.41
N ASP A 164 1.98 -20.63 -7.71
CA ASP A 164 1.34 -21.66 -8.52
C ASP A 164 2.38 -22.35 -9.43
N GLY A 165 1.92 -23.17 -10.38
CA GLY A 165 2.80 -23.84 -11.35
C GLY A 165 3.60 -22.89 -12.27
N ARG A 166 3.29 -21.59 -12.28
CA ARG A 166 3.98 -20.56 -13.08
C ARG A 166 5.04 -19.80 -12.29
N GLY A 167 5.06 -19.92 -10.96
CA GLY A 167 6.06 -19.29 -10.10
C GLY A 167 5.44 -18.52 -8.94
N ILE A 168 6.18 -17.51 -8.45
CA ILE A 168 5.79 -16.64 -7.33
C ILE A 168 5.27 -15.31 -7.88
N HIS A 169 4.16 -14.84 -7.35
CA HIS A 169 3.44 -13.66 -7.81
C HIS A 169 3.18 -12.71 -6.64
N LEU A 170 3.38 -11.41 -6.86
CA LEU A 170 2.98 -10.35 -5.94
C LEU A 170 1.98 -9.45 -6.69
N ILE A 171 0.75 -9.38 -6.19
CA ILE A 171 -0.35 -8.72 -6.92
C ILE A 171 -1.23 -7.89 -5.98
N ARG A 172 -1.80 -6.80 -6.51
CA ARG A 172 -2.88 -6.08 -5.83
C ARG A 172 -4.12 -6.96 -5.74
N ARG A 173 -4.83 -6.87 -4.60
CA ARG A 173 -6.09 -7.60 -4.37
C ARG A 173 -7.10 -7.42 -5.50
N ALA A 174 -7.29 -6.21 -6.00
CA ALA A 174 -8.27 -5.91 -7.05
C ALA A 174 -7.98 -6.61 -8.39
N ARG A 175 -6.74 -7.08 -8.61
CA ARG A 175 -6.33 -7.80 -9.82
C ARG A 175 -6.23 -9.31 -9.61
N PHE A 176 -6.38 -9.77 -8.37
CA PHE A 176 -6.31 -11.18 -8.06
C PHE A 176 -7.53 -11.91 -8.63
N GLN A 177 -7.27 -12.95 -9.39
CA GLN A 177 -8.27 -13.89 -9.88
C GLN A 177 -7.94 -15.25 -9.29
N ASP A 178 -8.89 -15.83 -8.57
CA ASP A 178 -8.72 -17.13 -7.96
C ASP A 178 -8.71 -18.21 -9.04
N HIS A 179 -7.85 -19.22 -8.87
CA HIS A 179 -7.73 -20.33 -9.81
C HIS A 179 -7.18 -21.59 -9.14
N ALA A 180 -7.41 -22.74 -9.77
CA ALA A 180 -6.83 -24.00 -9.32
C ALA A 180 -5.30 -23.99 -9.45
N GLY A 181 -4.63 -24.79 -8.60
CA GLY A 181 -3.17 -24.95 -8.62
C GLY A 181 -2.37 -23.95 -7.78
N ILE A 182 -3.04 -23.04 -7.06
CA ILE A 182 -2.37 -22.20 -6.05
C ILE A 182 -2.02 -23.08 -4.84
N GLY A 183 -0.71 -23.28 -4.62
CA GLY A 183 -0.20 -24.12 -3.52
C GLY A 183 0.04 -23.36 -2.23
N ALA A 184 0.42 -22.09 -2.33
CA ALA A 184 0.67 -21.21 -1.20
C ALA A 184 0.17 -19.80 -1.53
N LEU A 185 -0.57 -19.17 -0.61
CA LEU A 185 -1.08 -17.81 -0.77
C LEU A 185 -1.24 -17.15 0.58
N LEU A 186 -0.83 -15.89 0.65
CA LEU A 186 -1.05 -15.02 1.79
C LEU A 186 -1.56 -13.65 1.33
N GLN A 187 -2.76 -13.28 1.78
CA GLN A 187 -3.30 -11.93 1.66
C GLN A 187 -2.84 -11.08 2.84
N SER A 188 -2.27 -9.92 2.56
CA SER A 188 -1.81 -8.97 3.58
C SER A 188 -1.78 -7.54 3.03
N GLY A 189 -1.23 -6.60 3.79
CA GLY A 189 -0.91 -5.27 3.30
C GLY A 189 -0.44 -4.31 4.39
N PRO A 190 -0.21 -3.04 4.03
CA PRO A 190 -0.51 -2.43 2.73
C PRO A 190 0.38 -2.92 1.56
N TYR A 191 -0.11 -2.85 0.32
CA TYR A 191 0.67 -3.11 -0.88
C TYR A 191 1.63 -1.94 -1.15
N LEU A 192 2.94 -2.17 -0.95
CA LEU A 192 3.92 -1.09 -0.83
C LEU A 192 4.53 -0.61 -2.14
N VAL A 193 4.63 -1.46 -3.17
CA VAL A 193 5.35 -1.11 -4.40
C VAL A 193 4.55 -1.56 -5.62
N GLU A 194 4.17 -0.62 -6.47
CA GLU A 194 3.65 -0.91 -7.81
C GLU A 194 4.77 -0.99 -8.83
N GLU A 195 4.51 -1.73 -9.91
CA GLU A 195 5.30 -1.67 -11.12
C GLU A 195 5.46 -0.21 -11.58
N GLY A 196 6.72 0.22 -11.58
CA GLY A 196 7.22 1.41 -12.23
C GLY A 196 8.50 1.04 -12.96
N PRO A 197 9.03 1.92 -13.83
CA PRO A 197 10.34 1.68 -14.44
C PRO A 197 11.40 1.43 -13.35
N PRO A 198 12.47 0.66 -13.64
CA PRO A 198 13.50 0.31 -12.63
C PRO A 198 14.07 1.50 -11.88
N SER A 199 14.07 2.68 -12.49
CA SER A 199 14.53 3.95 -11.94
C SER A 199 13.53 4.67 -11.03
N SER A 200 12.25 4.26 -11.01
CA SER A 200 11.20 4.93 -10.25
C SER A 200 10.01 4.00 -9.96
N PRO A 201 10.17 2.99 -9.07
CA PRO A 201 9.04 2.24 -8.55
C PRO A 201 8.07 3.17 -7.82
N ARG A 202 6.77 3.04 -8.10
CA ARG A 202 5.75 3.81 -7.37
C ARG A 202 5.56 3.18 -5.99
N ILE A 203 6.06 3.86 -4.96
CA ILE A 203 5.89 3.44 -3.57
C ILE A 203 4.49 3.89 -3.11
N GLY A 204 3.66 2.92 -2.74
CA GLY A 204 2.35 3.18 -2.14
C GLY A 204 2.50 3.80 -0.75
N ALA A 205 1.69 4.80 -0.44
CA ALA A 205 1.57 5.36 0.90
C ALA A 205 0.89 4.33 1.83
N GLY A 206 1.68 3.47 2.47
CA GLY A 206 1.22 2.48 3.43
C GLY A 206 1.81 2.74 4.81
N THR A 207 0.99 3.10 5.79
CA THR A 207 1.35 3.02 7.21
C THR A 207 1.22 1.56 7.65
N GLY A 208 2.33 0.83 7.64
CA GLY A 208 2.40 -0.52 8.21
C GLY A 208 2.49 -0.43 9.73
N TYR A 209 1.58 -1.10 10.44
CA TYR A 209 1.73 -1.34 11.88
C TYR A 209 2.55 -2.60 12.09
N TRP A 210 3.71 -2.46 12.74
CA TRP A 210 4.50 -3.60 13.20
C TRP A 210 3.83 -4.18 14.44
N VAL A 211 3.32 -5.41 14.32
CA VAL A 211 2.91 -6.21 15.47
C VAL A 211 4.04 -7.21 15.73
N PRO A 212 4.59 -7.28 16.96
CA PRO A 212 5.65 -8.23 17.27
C PRO A 212 5.17 -9.65 16.95
N PRO A 213 6.05 -10.52 16.40
CA PRO A 213 5.70 -11.90 16.11
C PRO A 213 5.28 -12.60 17.40
N ARG A 214 4.02 -13.06 17.45
CA ARG A 214 3.59 -14.07 18.42
C ARG A 214 3.72 -15.43 17.76
N ALA A 215 4.07 -16.45 18.54
CA ALA A 215 4.50 -17.80 18.10
C ALA A 215 3.49 -18.61 17.24
N ARG A 216 2.38 -18.03 16.77
CA ARG A 216 1.20 -18.75 16.26
C ARG A 216 0.64 -18.21 14.93
N SER A 217 1.39 -17.38 14.23
CA SER A 217 1.01 -16.84 12.91
C SER A 217 1.46 -17.77 11.77
N PRO A 218 0.70 -17.97 10.67
CA PRO A 218 1.23 -18.49 9.45
C PRO A 218 2.42 -17.68 8.96
N LEU A 219 3.39 -18.44 8.48
CA LEU A 219 4.71 -17.94 8.17
C LEU A 219 4.86 -17.89 6.67
N LEU A 220 5.37 -16.76 6.18
CA LEU A 220 5.77 -16.64 4.81
C LEU A 220 7.21 -17.12 4.71
N SER A 221 7.46 -18.10 3.86
CA SER A 221 8.76 -18.76 3.84
C SER A 221 9.14 -19.23 2.44
N TRP A 222 10.42 -19.52 2.28
CA TRP A 222 10.98 -20.02 1.03
C TRP A 222 11.69 -21.35 1.28
N ARG A 223 11.42 -22.31 0.41
CA ARG A 223 12.02 -23.65 0.43
C ARG A 223 12.65 -23.95 -0.92
N ASN A 224 13.75 -24.70 -0.94
CA ASN A 224 14.35 -25.22 -2.18
C ASN A 224 13.28 -25.93 -3.01
N ALA A 225 13.14 -25.55 -4.29
CA ALA A 225 12.43 -26.36 -5.25
C ALA A 225 13.15 -27.72 -5.31
N SER A 226 12.43 -28.81 -5.01
CA SER A 226 13.02 -30.15 -5.11
C SER A 226 13.65 -30.32 -6.49
N PRO A 227 14.82 -30.97 -6.62
CA PRO A 227 15.34 -31.33 -7.92
C PRO A 227 14.25 -32.13 -8.62
N ARG A 228 13.90 -31.75 -9.87
CA ARG A 228 13.09 -32.60 -10.73
C ARG A 228 13.69 -34.00 -10.63
N ARG A 229 12.89 -35.01 -10.24
CA ARG A 229 13.31 -36.39 -10.41
C ARG A 229 13.60 -36.54 -11.91
N VAL A 230 14.88 -36.62 -12.25
CA VAL A 230 15.30 -37.23 -13.50
C VAL A 230 14.97 -38.70 -13.31
N TYR A 231 13.84 -39.11 -13.88
CA TYR A 231 13.62 -40.50 -14.22
C TYR A 231 14.24 -40.74 -15.60
#